data_AF-A0AA95G9J0-F1
#
_entry.id   AF-A0AA95G9J0-F1
#
_cell.length_a   1.000
_cell.length_b   1.000
_cell.length_c   1.000
_cell.angle_alpha   90.00
_cell.angle_beta   90.00
_cell.angle_gamma   90.00
#
_symmetry.space_group_name_H-M   'P 1'
#
loop_
_entity.id
_entity.type
_entity.pdbx_description
1 polymer ?
#
loop_
_entity_poly.entity_id
_entity_poly.type
_entity_poly.pdbx_seq_one_letter_code
_entity_poly.pdbx_strand_id
1 'polypeptide(L)'
;MARQFTTTVNDGLPMWDTFEASFFLAAGLSVGIVFGILFPSLWRTFRRRFRKISHYASNEQKITPNLHPKLKILHESGSFPSDEFLNSEVHLIYQQLKRLIKISEAFVLARNFFQIGNSKEAINIYIEILTNESVSKQETNRALFELSQVYASLGLYLRAFDTAYELYKRDTNNFQVFEHLLHVCTLGHLPDKLLGILNSVRIQSDNKVRLQIAHAISKIAEVQLPEKDKIEKTIDLARTALRWNGHSARAMILLWQATTQDFWSNSSADMKTKWMAFAAVLEALNEIYKSSKISPAAVAKYLAEIILKMSQEKEVIPSYVIVQNEFKSVLQKDKLEINAQKFLWASIFHATLLLEKSPEFQKSKYLDDVLAILGENKGYLASIVQLSEAAKIGYLSHSCARCGAFFSSFAWKCLQCNTEETLKPIILPNFEHS
;
A
#
# COMPACT_ATOMS: atom_id res chain seq x y z
N MET A 1 -69.28 -58.23 39.37
CA MET A 1 -68.82 -57.98 37.99
C MET A 1 -67.72 -56.92 38.09
N ALA A 2 -66.46 -57.27 38.32
CA ALA A 2 -65.47 -57.84 37.39
C ALA A 2 -64.72 -56.77 36.56
N ARG A 3 -63.37 -56.83 36.66
CA ARG A 3 -62.27 -56.15 35.95
C ARG A 3 -61.76 -54.84 36.59
N GLN A 4 -60.57 -54.80 37.23
CA GLN A 4 -59.17 -55.11 36.85
C GLN A 4 -58.40 -53.91 36.26
N PHE A 5 -57.44 -53.42 37.08
CA PHE A 5 -56.01 -53.11 36.85
C PHE A 5 -55.48 -52.50 35.53
N THR A 6 -54.46 -51.63 35.74
CA THR A 6 -53.28 -51.26 34.89
C THR A 6 -53.54 -50.27 33.75
N THR A 7 -52.68 -49.31 33.37
CA THR A 7 -51.24 -49.06 33.54
C THR A 7 -50.93 -47.58 33.23
N THR A 8 -49.87 -47.07 33.84
CA THR A 8 -49.12 -45.84 33.52
C THR A 8 -48.68 -45.79 32.05
N VAL A 9 -48.99 -44.71 31.34
CA VAL A 9 -48.43 -44.39 30.02
C VAL A 9 -47.10 -43.66 30.23
N ASN A 10 -46.01 -44.41 30.13
CA ASN A 10 -44.71 -43.90 29.74
C ASN A 10 -44.77 -43.66 28.22
N ASP A 11 -44.81 -42.41 27.79
CA ASP A 11 -44.57 -42.09 26.38
C ASP A 11 -43.11 -42.36 26.05
N GLY A 12 -42.93 -43.30 25.14
CA GLY A 12 -41.65 -43.83 24.70
C GLY A 12 -40.82 -42.77 23.99
N LEU A 13 -39.65 -42.47 24.57
CA LEU A 13 -38.49 -42.12 23.77
C LEU A 13 -38.00 -43.39 23.08
N PRO A 14 -37.81 -43.40 21.74
CA PRO A 14 -37.26 -44.56 21.06
C PRO A 14 -35.83 -44.78 21.55
N MET A 15 -35.61 -45.94 22.19
CA MET A 15 -34.33 -46.40 22.74
C MET A 15 -33.35 -46.84 21.64
N TRP A 16 -33.32 -46.12 20.50
CA TRP A 16 -32.53 -46.43 19.31
C TRP A 16 -31.42 -45.41 18.99
N ASP A 17 -31.33 -44.28 19.70
CA ASP A 17 -30.39 -43.21 19.33
C ASP A 17 -29.06 -43.18 20.11
N THR A 18 -28.92 -43.86 21.25
CA THR A 18 -27.69 -43.75 22.04
C THR A 18 -26.56 -44.64 21.52
N PHE A 19 -26.88 -45.81 20.95
CA PHE A 19 -25.87 -46.70 20.41
C PHE A 19 -25.37 -46.27 19.02
N GLU A 20 -26.25 -45.81 18.13
CA GLU A 20 -25.82 -45.27 16.83
C GLU A 20 -25.10 -43.92 16.99
N ALA A 21 -25.58 -43.00 17.84
CA ALA A 21 -24.88 -41.73 18.05
C ALA A 21 -23.50 -41.94 18.68
N SER A 22 -23.35 -42.88 19.62
CA SER A 22 -22.05 -43.21 20.21
C SER A 22 -21.14 -43.96 19.23
N PHE A 23 -21.69 -44.82 18.37
CA PHE A 23 -20.97 -45.50 17.30
C PHE A 23 -20.50 -44.50 16.24
N PHE A 24 -21.33 -43.54 15.82
CA PHE A 24 -20.93 -42.48 14.88
C PHE A 24 -19.98 -41.45 15.50
N LEU A 25 -20.05 -41.19 16.82
CA LEU A 25 -19.07 -40.36 17.52
C LEU A 25 -17.71 -41.06 17.63
N ALA A 26 -17.68 -42.34 18.02
CA ALA A 26 -16.44 -43.10 18.17
C ALA A 26 -15.81 -43.46 16.82
N ALA A 27 -16.61 -43.90 15.84
CA ALA A 27 -16.17 -44.14 14.47
C ALA A 27 -15.82 -42.83 13.75
N GLY A 28 -16.57 -41.75 13.97
CA GLY A 28 -16.32 -40.43 13.39
C GLY A 28 -15.04 -39.78 13.93
N LEU A 29 -14.74 -39.91 15.22
CA LEU A 29 -13.49 -39.43 15.82
C LEU A 29 -12.28 -40.24 15.35
N SER A 30 -12.39 -41.57 15.31
CA SER A 30 -11.28 -42.43 14.87
C SER A 30 -10.99 -42.25 13.37
N VAL A 31 -12.02 -42.22 12.52
CA VAL A 31 -11.88 -41.93 11.09
C VAL A 31 -11.40 -40.49 10.88
N GLY A 32 -11.88 -39.53 11.67
CA GLY A 32 -11.49 -38.13 11.55
C GLY A 32 -10.03 -37.84 11.94
N ILE A 33 -9.50 -38.53 12.95
CA ILE A 33 -8.10 -38.44 13.34
C ILE A 33 -7.21 -39.07 12.26
N VAL A 34 -7.59 -40.24 11.74
CA VAL A 34 -6.84 -40.94 10.69
C VAL A 34 -6.83 -40.15 9.38
N PHE A 35 -7.97 -39.61 8.94
CA PHE A 35 -8.05 -38.76 7.74
C PHE A 35 -7.41 -37.38 7.95
N GLY A 36 -7.47 -36.82 9.16
CA GLY A 36 -6.84 -35.54 9.50
C GLY A 36 -5.31 -35.60 9.41
N ILE A 37 -4.72 -36.74 9.77
CA ILE A 37 -3.26 -36.97 9.74
C ILE A 37 -2.81 -37.43 8.35
N LEU A 38 -3.48 -38.41 7.75
CA LEU A 38 -3.02 -39.03 6.49
C LEU A 38 -3.46 -38.26 5.23
N PHE A 39 -4.60 -37.58 5.26
CA PHE A 39 -5.15 -36.91 4.07
C PHE A 39 -5.76 -35.51 4.38
N PRO A 40 -4.92 -34.51 4.71
CA PRO A 40 -5.39 -33.18 5.13
C PRO A 40 -6.27 -32.46 4.10
N SER A 41 -6.09 -32.74 2.80
CA SER A 41 -6.88 -32.18 1.70
C SER A 41 -8.30 -32.77 1.64
N LEU A 42 -8.44 -34.06 1.92
CA LEU A 42 -9.70 -34.79 1.93
C LEU A 42 -10.51 -34.45 3.19
N TRP A 43 -9.84 -34.32 4.33
CA TRP A 43 -10.42 -33.82 5.57
C TRP A 43 -11.02 -32.41 5.44
N ARG A 44 -10.31 -31.50 4.75
CA ARG A 44 -10.84 -30.16 4.42
C ARG A 44 -12.12 -30.22 3.57
N THR A 45 -12.24 -31.22 2.70
CA THR A 45 -13.39 -31.38 1.80
C THR A 45 -14.59 -32.00 2.52
N PHE A 46 -14.32 -32.98 3.40
CA PHE A 46 -15.31 -33.60 4.28
C PHE A 46 -15.94 -32.58 5.25
N ARG A 47 -15.11 -31.74 5.91
CA ARG A 47 -15.58 -30.66 6.80
C ARG A 47 -16.46 -29.62 6.09
N ARG A 48 -16.24 -29.39 4.78
CA ARG A 48 -17.09 -28.48 3.98
C ARG A 48 -18.49 -29.03 3.73
N ARG A 49 -18.68 -30.36 3.68
CA ARG A 49 -20.00 -30.97 3.45
C ARG A 49 -20.89 -30.95 4.70
N PHE A 50 -20.32 -31.07 5.89
CA PHE A 50 -21.06 -30.98 7.16
C PHE A 50 -21.53 -29.56 7.52
N ARG A 51 -20.98 -28.50 6.90
CA ARG A 51 -21.44 -27.11 7.11
C ARG A 51 -22.83 -26.79 6.55
N LYS A 52 -23.45 -27.70 5.79
CA LYS A 52 -24.81 -27.52 5.24
C LYS A 52 -25.93 -27.62 6.30
N ILE A 53 -25.62 -27.95 7.56
CA ILE A 53 -26.60 -28.07 8.66
C ILE A 53 -26.90 -26.71 9.34
N SER A 54 -26.19 -25.63 8.99
CA SER A 54 -26.38 -24.28 9.56
C SER A 54 -27.71 -23.59 9.19
N HIS A 55 -28.64 -24.28 8.54
CA HIS A 55 -29.99 -23.77 8.25
C HIS A 55 -30.94 -23.72 9.46
N TYR A 56 -30.49 -24.10 10.67
CA TYR A 56 -31.33 -24.12 11.88
C TYR A 56 -30.94 -23.10 12.97
N ALA A 57 -30.04 -22.15 12.70
CA ALA A 57 -29.78 -21.07 13.66
C ALA A 57 -30.95 -20.06 13.68
N SER A 58 -31.47 -19.78 14.87
CA SER A 58 -32.60 -18.88 15.10
C SER A 58 -32.27 -17.44 14.67
N ASN A 59 -33.33 -16.76 14.25
CA ASN A 59 -33.34 -15.50 13.50
C ASN A 59 -33.06 -14.27 14.38
N GLU A 60 -32.00 -14.28 15.20
CA GLU A 60 -31.63 -13.13 16.04
C GLU A 60 -30.50 -12.31 15.41
N GLN A 61 -30.85 -11.05 15.10
CA GLN A 61 -29.99 -9.92 14.73
C GLN A 61 -28.90 -10.21 13.70
N LYS A 62 -29.30 -10.25 12.42
CA LYS A 62 -28.37 -10.19 11.28
C LYS A 62 -27.53 -8.91 11.38
N ILE A 63 -26.26 -9.08 11.76
CA ILE A 63 -25.23 -8.06 11.67
C ILE A 63 -25.13 -7.64 10.19
N THR A 64 -25.25 -6.34 9.91
CA THR A 64 -25.13 -5.82 8.54
C THR A 64 -23.76 -6.21 7.95
N PRO A 65 -23.69 -6.62 6.67
CA PRO A 65 -22.48 -7.17 6.03
C PRO A 65 -21.35 -6.16 5.79
N ASN A 66 -21.43 -4.97 6.38
CA ASN A 66 -20.48 -3.89 6.20
C ASN A 66 -19.18 -4.17 6.98
N LEU A 67 -18.12 -4.55 6.28
CA LEU A 67 -16.76 -4.74 6.81
C LEU A 67 -16.04 -3.39 7.08
N HIS A 68 -16.77 -2.43 7.65
CA HIS A 68 -16.35 -1.03 7.69
C HIS A 68 -15.29 -0.58 8.73
N PRO A 69 -14.95 -1.31 9.81
CA PRO A 69 -14.02 -0.74 10.79
C PRO A 69 -12.58 -0.86 10.29
N LYS A 70 -12.03 0.28 9.86
CA LYS A 70 -10.58 0.44 9.70
C LYS A 70 -9.96 0.53 11.09
N LEU A 71 -9.23 -0.50 11.49
CA LEU A 71 -8.60 -0.55 12.81
C LEU A 71 -7.38 0.38 12.84
N LYS A 72 -7.23 1.12 13.94
CA LYS A 72 -6.06 1.98 14.22
C LYS A 72 -5.70 1.85 15.69
N ILE A 73 -4.40 1.85 15.98
CA ILE A 73 -3.88 1.96 17.35
C ILE A 73 -4.07 3.43 17.78
N LEU A 74 -4.60 3.63 18.99
CA LEU A 74 -4.72 4.96 19.57
C LEU A 74 -3.38 5.29 20.25
N HIS A 75 -2.49 6.00 19.55
CA HIS A 75 -1.31 6.57 20.19
C HIS A 75 -1.70 7.91 20.84
N GLU A 76 -1.85 7.93 22.16
CA GLU A 76 -1.72 9.17 22.93
C GLU A 76 -0.26 9.39 23.29
N SER A 77 0.25 10.59 23.01
CA SER A 77 1.57 11.07 23.40
C SER A 77 1.62 11.39 24.90
N GLY A 78 1.42 10.35 25.71
CA GLY A 78 1.53 10.40 27.17
C GLY A 78 2.21 9.13 27.64
N SER A 79 3.25 9.26 28.46
CA SER A 79 3.90 8.14 29.13
C SER A 79 2.86 7.34 29.92
N PHE A 80 2.51 6.15 29.44
CA PHE A 80 1.67 5.23 30.19
C PHE A 80 2.44 4.68 31.39
N PRO A 81 1.80 4.52 32.56
CA PRO A 81 2.38 3.78 33.67
C PRO A 81 2.60 2.32 33.24
N SER A 82 3.79 1.80 33.53
CA SER A 82 4.25 0.42 33.34
C SER A 82 3.23 -0.61 32.82
N ASP A 83 3.49 -1.14 31.62
CA ASP A 83 2.74 -2.16 30.87
C ASP A 83 2.34 -3.43 31.67
N GLU A 84 2.92 -3.67 32.83
CA GLU A 84 2.64 -4.86 33.64
C GLU A 84 1.32 -4.80 34.42
N PHE A 85 0.87 -3.61 34.84
CA PHE A 85 -0.30 -3.50 35.73
C PHE A 85 -1.64 -3.65 34.99
N LEU A 86 -1.81 -2.96 33.86
CA LEU A 86 -3.03 -3.03 33.02
C LEU A 86 -3.24 -4.40 32.37
N ASN A 87 -2.16 -5.14 32.10
CA ASN A 87 -2.25 -6.46 31.49
C ASN A 87 -2.78 -7.53 32.45
N SER A 88 -2.65 -7.36 33.77
CA SER A 88 -3.02 -8.40 34.74
C SER A 88 -4.54 -8.46 35.00
N GLU A 89 -5.20 -7.33 35.26
CA GLU A 89 -6.64 -7.29 35.56
C GLU A 89 -7.50 -7.60 34.34
N VAL A 90 -7.15 -7.04 33.17
CA VAL A 90 -7.91 -7.28 31.94
C VAL A 90 -7.76 -8.74 31.49
N HIS A 91 -6.59 -9.36 31.70
CA HIS A 91 -6.37 -10.77 31.39
C HIS A 91 -7.12 -11.70 32.35
N LEU A 92 -7.23 -11.34 33.64
CA LEU A 92 -8.05 -12.05 34.62
C LEU A 92 -9.55 -11.99 34.30
N ILE A 93 -10.05 -10.81 33.91
CA ILE A 93 -11.43 -10.61 33.46
C ILE A 93 -11.70 -11.43 32.19
N TYR A 94 -10.76 -11.48 31.26
CA TYR A 94 -10.85 -12.30 30.05
C TYR A 94 -10.91 -13.81 30.35
N GLN A 95 -10.03 -14.31 31.21
CA GLN A 95 -10.04 -15.73 31.61
C GLN A 95 -11.34 -16.13 32.31
N GLN A 96 -11.93 -15.25 33.12
CA GLN A 96 -13.20 -15.48 33.79
C GLN A 96 -14.40 -15.42 32.84
N LEU A 97 -14.41 -14.52 31.85
CA LEU A 97 -15.51 -14.35 30.90
C LEU A 97 -15.49 -15.36 29.73
N LYS A 98 -14.38 -16.08 29.52
CA LYS A 98 -14.15 -17.01 28.40
C LYS A 98 -15.26 -18.05 28.14
N ARG A 99 -16.08 -18.38 29.15
CA ARG A 99 -17.18 -19.35 29.05
C ARG A 99 -18.55 -18.75 28.68
N LEU A 100 -18.69 -17.42 28.71
CA LEU A 100 -19.99 -16.74 28.58
C LEU A 100 -20.02 -15.64 27.50
N ILE A 101 -18.87 -15.28 26.93
CA ILE A 101 -18.78 -14.19 25.95
C ILE A 101 -19.60 -14.54 24.71
N LYS A 102 -20.58 -13.69 24.40
CA LYS A 102 -21.27 -13.72 23.10
C LYS A 102 -20.27 -13.33 22.01
N ILE A 103 -20.39 -13.91 20.82
CA ILE A 103 -19.46 -13.63 19.70
C ILE A 103 -19.33 -12.11 19.42
N SER A 104 -20.42 -11.36 19.55
CA SER A 104 -20.44 -9.90 19.41
C SER A 104 -19.53 -9.17 20.41
N GLU A 105 -19.49 -9.62 21.67
CA GLU A 105 -18.63 -9.07 22.73
C GLU A 105 -17.16 -9.40 22.47
N ALA A 106 -16.87 -10.60 21.97
CA ALA A 106 -15.51 -10.99 21.59
C ALA A 106 -14.92 -10.06 20.52
N PHE A 107 -15.72 -9.67 19.51
CA PHE A 107 -15.29 -8.68 18.50
C PHE A 107 -14.95 -7.33 19.12
N VAL A 108 -15.75 -6.85 20.08
CA VAL A 108 -15.51 -5.56 20.75
C VAL A 108 -14.22 -5.63 21.59
N LEU A 109 -14.06 -6.71 22.37
CA LEU A 109 -12.84 -6.95 23.16
C LEU A 109 -11.59 -6.97 22.28
N ALA A 110 -11.60 -7.74 21.19
CA ALA A 110 -10.45 -7.85 20.28
C ALA A 110 -10.02 -6.47 19.73
N ARG A 111 -10.97 -5.62 19.37
CA ARG A 111 -10.68 -4.26 18.90
C ARG A 111 -10.13 -3.38 19.99
N ASN A 112 -10.68 -3.44 21.21
CA ASN A 112 -10.20 -2.64 22.33
C ASN A 112 -8.76 -3.01 22.68
N PHE A 113 -8.45 -4.31 22.77
CA PHE A 113 -7.07 -4.77 22.98
C PHE A 113 -6.14 -4.27 21.88
N PHE A 114 -6.57 -4.32 20.62
CA PHE A 114 -5.78 -3.80 19.51
C PHE A 114 -5.57 -2.27 19.60
N GLN A 115 -6.61 -1.51 19.95
CA GLN A 115 -6.55 -0.05 20.09
C GLN A 115 -5.60 0.39 21.20
N ILE A 116 -5.54 -0.36 22.31
CA ILE A 116 -4.65 -0.15 23.46
C ILE A 116 -3.22 -0.64 23.16
N GLY A 117 -2.98 -1.30 22.01
CA GLY A 117 -1.65 -1.78 21.60
C GLY A 117 -1.36 -3.23 22.02
N ASN A 118 -2.22 -3.88 22.80
CA ASN A 118 -2.11 -5.31 23.12
C ASN A 118 -2.58 -6.18 21.94
N SER A 119 -1.77 -6.19 20.89
CA SER A 119 -2.11 -6.85 19.62
C SER A 119 -2.06 -8.38 19.71
N LYS A 120 -1.31 -8.94 20.68
CA LYS A 120 -1.22 -10.39 20.89
C LYS A 120 -2.56 -10.95 21.37
N GLU A 121 -3.17 -10.34 22.37
CA GLU A 121 -4.48 -10.77 22.86
C GLU A 121 -5.57 -10.51 21.82
N ALA A 122 -5.51 -9.41 21.08
CA ALA A 122 -6.42 -9.18 19.96
C ALA A 122 -6.38 -10.33 18.92
N ILE A 123 -5.18 -10.79 18.55
CA ILE A 123 -5.01 -11.93 17.64
C ILE A 123 -5.59 -13.21 18.24
N ASN A 124 -5.29 -13.50 19.52
CA ASN A 124 -5.80 -14.68 20.20
C ASN A 124 -7.34 -14.72 20.16
N ILE A 125 -7.98 -13.60 20.47
CA ILE A 125 -9.45 -13.49 20.46
C ILE A 125 -10.01 -13.72 19.05
N TYR A 126 -9.42 -13.13 18.01
CA TYR A 126 -9.88 -13.38 16.63
C TYR A 126 -9.68 -14.83 16.20
N ILE A 127 -8.60 -15.49 16.62
CA ILE A 127 -8.39 -16.92 16.37
C ILE A 127 -9.46 -17.74 17.10
N GLU A 128 -9.74 -17.43 18.37
CA GLU A 128 -10.79 -18.09 19.14
C GLU A 128 -12.16 -17.96 18.47
N ILE A 129 -12.52 -16.76 17.99
CA ILE A 129 -13.73 -16.54 17.18
C ILE A 129 -13.71 -17.43 15.93
N LEU A 130 -12.61 -17.49 15.18
CA LEU A 130 -12.54 -18.30 13.96
C LEU A 130 -12.59 -19.81 14.20
N THR A 131 -12.20 -20.26 15.40
CA THR A 131 -12.23 -21.68 15.79
C THR A 131 -13.57 -22.13 16.37
N ASN A 132 -14.42 -21.20 16.81
CA ASN A 132 -15.70 -21.52 17.43
C ASN A 132 -16.72 -22.04 16.39
N GLU A 133 -17.39 -23.15 16.72
CA GLU A 133 -18.31 -23.86 15.83
C GLU A 133 -19.62 -23.09 15.57
N SER A 134 -20.02 -22.21 16.49
CA SER A 134 -21.26 -21.43 16.42
C SER A 134 -21.17 -20.17 15.55
N VAL A 135 -19.99 -19.86 15.01
CA VAL A 135 -19.75 -18.62 14.26
C VAL A 135 -20.36 -18.68 12.86
N SER A 136 -21.18 -17.68 12.54
CA SER A 136 -21.81 -17.55 11.23
C SER A 136 -20.79 -17.26 10.13
N LYS A 137 -21.18 -17.47 8.86
CA LYS A 137 -20.36 -17.13 7.70
C LYS A 137 -19.98 -15.64 7.67
N GLN A 138 -20.91 -14.75 8.06
CA GLN A 138 -20.69 -13.32 8.08
C GLN A 138 -19.67 -12.92 9.15
N GLU A 139 -19.80 -13.48 10.35
CA GLU A 139 -18.83 -13.26 11.44
C GLU A 139 -17.47 -13.83 11.10
N THR A 140 -17.40 -15.01 10.46
CA THR A 140 -16.13 -15.57 9.99
C THR A 140 -15.44 -14.62 9.00
N ASN A 141 -16.19 -14.07 8.05
CA ASN A 141 -15.65 -13.13 7.07
C ASN A 141 -15.17 -11.83 7.73
N ARG A 142 -15.92 -11.33 8.71
CA ARG A 142 -15.56 -10.17 9.51
C ARG A 142 -14.29 -10.40 10.35
N ALA A 143 -14.20 -11.53 11.03
CA ALA A 143 -13.02 -11.91 11.81
C ALA A 143 -11.77 -12.05 10.93
N LEU A 144 -11.88 -12.64 9.74
CA LEU A 144 -10.77 -12.71 8.79
C LEU A 144 -10.29 -11.32 8.34
N PHE A 145 -11.22 -10.42 8.03
CA PHE A 145 -10.89 -9.06 7.59
C PHE A 145 -10.26 -8.22 8.71
N GLU A 146 -10.78 -8.31 9.94
CA GLU A 146 -10.23 -7.57 11.08
C GLU A 146 -8.87 -8.15 11.50
N LEU A 147 -8.72 -9.48 11.51
CA LEU A 147 -7.45 -10.14 11.76
C LEU A 147 -6.37 -9.78 10.73
N SER A 148 -6.73 -9.69 9.43
CA SER A 148 -5.77 -9.28 8.40
C SER A 148 -5.29 -7.84 8.60
N GLN A 149 -6.18 -6.94 9.05
CA GLN A 149 -5.80 -5.57 9.42
C GLN A 149 -4.83 -5.53 10.60
N VAL A 150 -5.08 -6.34 11.65
CA VAL A 150 -4.18 -6.46 12.80
C VAL A 150 -2.81 -6.98 12.37
N TYR A 151 -2.75 -8.03 11.53
CA TYR A 151 -1.48 -8.50 10.99
C TYR A 151 -0.75 -7.43 10.16
N ALA A 152 -1.48 -6.66 9.35
CA ALA A 152 -0.89 -5.60 8.54
C ALA A 152 -0.30 -4.48 9.41
N SER A 153 -0.99 -4.06 10.48
CA SER A 153 -0.47 -3.04 11.40
C SER A 153 0.77 -3.48 12.18
N LEU A 154 0.94 -4.80 12.36
CA LEU A 154 2.13 -5.38 12.99
C LEU A 154 3.29 -5.62 12.01
N GLY A 155 3.14 -5.26 10.74
CA GLY A 155 4.12 -5.55 9.70
C GLY A 155 4.19 -7.02 9.26
N LEU A 156 3.24 -7.86 9.70
CA LEU A 156 3.15 -9.27 9.32
C LEU A 156 2.44 -9.43 7.96
N TYR A 157 2.97 -8.76 6.93
CA TYR A 157 2.29 -8.58 5.64
C TYR A 157 1.97 -9.89 4.90
N LEU A 158 2.82 -10.91 5.01
CA LEU A 158 2.56 -12.23 4.41
C LEU A 158 1.33 -12.90 5.04
N ARG A 159 1.23 -12.88 6.38
CA ARG A 159 0.08 -13.43 7.10
C ARG A 159 -1.18 -12.62 6.87
N ALA A 160 -1.05 -11.28 6.86
CA ALA A 160 -2.14 -10.37 6.51
C ALA A 160 -2.70 -10.69 5.12
N PHE A 161 -1.80 -10.87 4.14
CA PHE A 161 -2.16 -11.23 2.78
C PHE A 161 -2.89 -12.57 2.73
N ASP A 162 -2.32 -13.63 3.31
CA ASP A 162 -2.90 -14.97 3.20
C ASP A 162 -4.29 -15.02 3.85
N THR A 163 -4.48 -14.31 4.96
CA THR A 163 -5.76 -14.17 5.67
C THR A 163 -6.79 -13.41 4.83
N ALA A 164 -6.44 -12.25 4.28
CA ALA A 164 -7.32 -11.46 3.43
C ALA A 164 -7.60 -12.15 2.08
N TYR A 165 -6.64 -12.89 1.54
CA TYR A 165 -6.78 -13.61 0.29
C TYR A 165 -7.72 -14.82 0.43
N GLU A 166 -7.74 -15.48 1.59
CA GLU A 166 -8.77 -16.48 1.88
C GLU A 166 -10.17 -15.88 1.81
N LEU A 167 -10.36 -14.68 2.36
CA LEU A 167 -11.62 -13.96 2.29
C LEU A 167 -11.97 -13.58 0.84
N TYR A 168 -11.00 -13.04 0.09
CA TYR A 168 -11.18 -12.67 -1.33
C TYR A 168 -11.57 -13.86 -2.21
N LYS A 169 -11.03 -15.06 -1.96
CA LYS A 169 -11.43 -16.28 -2.68
C LYS A 169 -12.90 -16.66 -2.47
N ARG A 170 -13.50 -16.27 -1.34
CA ARG A 170 -14.90 -16.57 -1.03
C ARG A 170 -15.85 -15.61 -1.75
N ASP A 171 -15.41 -14.39 -2.00
CA ASP A 171 -16.14 -13.34 -2.71
C ASP A 171 -15.16 -12.41 -3.44
N THR A 172 -14.88 -12.72 -4.70
CA THR A 172 -13.92 -11.99 -5.53
C THR A 172 -14.42 -10.59 -5.91
N ASN A 173 -15.71 -10.31 -5.74
CA ASN A 173 -16.31 -9.02 -6.04
C ASN A 173 -16.26 -8.07 -4.84
N ASN A 174 -15.74 -8.51 -3.69
CA ASN A 174 -15.61 -7.68 -2.52
C ASN A 174 -14.47 -6.66 -2.69
N PHE A 175 -14.84 -5.46 -3.14
CA PHE A 175 -13.91 -4.37 -3.40
C PHE A 175 -13.12 -3.92 -2.15
N GLN A 176 -13.72 -3.97 -0.96
CA GLN A 176 -13.02 -3.58 0.28
C GLN A 176 -11.87 -4.53 0.61
N VAL A 177 -12.08 -5.82 0.39
CA VAL A 177 -11.03 -6.84 0.58
C VAL A 177 -9.94 -6.69 -0.49
N PHE A 178 -10.33 -6.38 -1.73
CA PHE A 178 -9.38 -6.09 -2.80
C PHE A 178 -8.52 -4.85 -2.49
N GLU A 179 -9.11 -3.73 -2.08
CA GLU A 179 -8.36 -2.53 -1.67
C GLU A 179 -7.42 -2.82 -0.50
N HIS A 180 -7.86 -3.61 0.48
CA HIS A 180 -7.01 -4.03 1.58
C HIS A 180 -5.84 -4.90 1.11
N LEU A 181 -6.07 -5.85 0.19
CA LEU A 181 -5.02 -6.67 -0.41
C LEU A 181 -4.01 -5.82 -1.19
N LEU A 182 -4.47 -4.86 -1.99
CA LEU A 182 -3.60 -3.89 -2.66
C LEU A 182 -2.72 -3.16 -1.64
N HIS A 183 -3.32 -2.70 -0.55
CA HIS A 183 -2.60 -1.99 0.50
C HIS A 183 -1.55 -2.87 1.18
N VAL A 184 -1.89 -4.11 1.55
CA VAL A 184 -0.97 -5.07 2.18
C VAL A 184 0.18 -5.43 1.24
N CYS A 185 -0.09 -5.72 -0.04
CA CYS A 185 0.95 -5.98 -1.04
C CYS A 185 1.90 -4.79 -1.21
N THR A 186 1.34 -3.57 -1.18
CA THR A 186 2.10 -2.33 -1.34
C THR A 186 3.01 -2.05 -0.15
N LEU A 187 2.54 -2.31 1.08
CA LEU A 187 3.34 -2.13 2.30
C LEU A 187 4.38 -3.24 2.48
N GLY A 188 4.03 -4.48 2.13
CA GLY A 188 4.94 -5.63 2.23
C GLY A 188 5.86 -5.82 1.04
N HIS A 189 5.77 -4.97 0.01
CA HIS A 189 6.54 -5.08 -1.24
C HIS A 189 6.46 -6.48 -1.87
N LEU A 190 5.24 -6.98 -2.08
CA LEU A 190 4.96 -8.36 -2.52
C LEU A 190 4.50 -8.41 -4.00
N PRO A 191 5.40 -8.29 -5.00
CA PRO A 191 5.03 -8.18 -6.41
C PRO A 191 4.33 -9.44 -6.93
N ASP A 192 4.85 -10.64 -6.64
CA ASP A 192 4.31 -11.89 -7.18
C ASP A 192 2.87 -12.15 -6.69
N LYS A 193 2.64 -11.89 -5.41
CA LYS A 193 1.31 -11.99 -4.78
C LYS A 193 0.33 -10.97 -5.36
N LEU A 194 0.78 -9.75 -5.63
CA LEU A 194 -0.05 -8.73 -6.28
C LEU A 194 -0.45 -9.17 -7.70
N LEU A 195 0.52 -9.56 -8.52
CA LEU A 195 0.27 -10.02 -9.90
C LEU A 195 -0.66 -11.25 -9.91
N GLY A 196 -0.50 -12.17 -8.95
CA GLY A 196 -1.39 -13.31 -8.78
C GLY A 196 -2.86 -12.92 -8.53
N ILE A 197 -3.10 -11.88 -7.71
CA ILE A 197 -4.45 -11.35 -7.52
C ILE A 197 -4.95 -10.69 -8.80
N LEU A 198 -4.13 -9.86 -9.44
CA LEU A 198 -4.52 -9.10 -10.61
C LEU A 198 -4.94 -9.99 -11.80
N ASN A 199 -4.37 -11.19 -11.92
CA ASN A 199 -4.79 -12.18 -12.92
C ASN A 199 -6.21 -12.74 -12.66
N SER A 200 -6.68 -12.73 -11.41
CA SER A 200 -8.04 -13.17 -11.05
C SER A 200 -9.09 -12.06 -11.15
N VAL A 201 -8.63 -10.83 -11.31
CA VAL A 201 -9.46 -9.63 -11.26
C VAL A 201 -10.10 -9.38 -12.63
N ARG A 202 -11.43 -9.45 -12.69
CA ARG A 202 -12.22 -9.05 -13.87
C ARG A 202 -12.62 -7.57 -13.82
N ILE A 203 -11.76 -6.69 -13.32
CA ILE A 203 -12.06 -5.24 -13.23
C ILE A 203 -11.88 -4.65 -14.62
N GLN A 204 -12.97 -4.53 -15.39
CA GLN A 204 -12.93 -4.00 -16.74
C GLN A 204 -13.36 -2.53 -16.87
N SER A 205 -13.91 -1.86 -15.85
CA SER A 205 -14.55 -0.55 -16.10
C SER A 205 -14.17 0.64 -15.21
N ASP A 206 -13.78 0.48 -13.94
CA ASP A 206 -13.53 1.66 -13.09
C ASP A 206 -12.09 2.19 -13.25
N ASN A 207 -11.97 3.36 -13.89
CA ASN A 207 -10.71 4.10 -14.05
C ASN A 207 -10.02 4.39 -12.71
N LYS A 208 -10.79 4.63 -11.64
CA LYS A 208 -10.24 4.88 -10.30
C LYS A 208 -9.49 3.65 -9.77
N VAL A 209 -10.07 2.46 -9.97
CA VAL A 209 -9.46 1.21 -9.52
C VAL A 209 -8.23 0.88 -10.36
N ARG A 210 -8.30 1.09 -11.68
CA ARG A 210 -7.14 0.94 -12.57
C ARG A 210 -5.99 1.85 -12.16
N LEU A 211 -6.27 3.09 -11.78
CA LEU A 211 -5.27 4.02 -11.25
C LEU A 211 -4.68 3.54 -9.91
N GLN A 212 -5.51 3.08 -8.97
CA GLN A 212 -5.03 2.52 -7.70
C GLN A 212 -4.12 1.31 -7.90
N ILE A 213 -4.46 0.42 -8.85
CA ILE A 213 -3.62 -0.74 -9.21
C ILE A 213 -2.28 -0.26 -9.78
N ALA A 214 -2.30 0.68 -10.73
CA ALA A 214 -1.07 1.24 -11.29
C ALA A 214 -0.18 1.83 -10.20
N HIS A 215 -0.75 2.61 -9.27
CA HIS A 215 -0.03 3.17 -8.12
C HIS A 215 0.55 2.11 -7.18
N ALA A 216 -0.19 1.04 -6.91
CA ALA A 216 0.26 -0.05 -6.06
C ALA A 216 1.48 -0.75 -6.69
N ILE A 217 1.40 -1.08 -7.98
CA ILE A 217 2.51 -1.69 -8.73
C ILE A 217 3.72 -0.75 -8.74
N SER A 218 3.52 0.54 -9.07
CA SER A 218 4.60 1.52 -9.10
C SER A 218 5.28 1.67 -7.73
N LYS A 219 4.53 1.70 -6.64
CA LYS A 219 5.10 1.79 -5.29
C LYS A 219 5.95 0.56 -4.91
N ILE A 220 5.58 -0.64 -5.35
CA ILE A 220 6.38 -1.84 -5.12
C ILE A 220 7.68 -1.77 -5.92
N ALA A 221 7.59 -1.33 -7.17
CA ALA A 221 8.73 -1.20 -8.06
C ALA A 221 9.72 -0.10 -7.63
N GLU A 222 9.25 1.02 -7.10
CA GLU A 222 10.10 2.10 -6.56
C GLU A 222 11.09 1.61 -5.49
N VAL A 223 10.74 0.59 -4.70
CA VAL A 223 11.65 0.02 -3.68
C VAL A 223 12.78 -0.79 -4.29
N GLN A 224 12.58 -1.33 -5.50
CA GLN A 224 13.60 -2.10 -6.22
C GLN A 224 14.52 -1.20 -7.05
N LEU A 225 14.11 0.05 -7.31
CA LEU A 225 14.85 1.00 -8.14
C LEU A 225 16.32 1.20 -7.73
N PRO A 226 16.69 1.32 -6.43
CA PRO A 226 18.10 1.50 -6.05
C PRO A 226 19.00 0.29 -6.34
N GLU A 227 18.44 -0.91 -6.51
CA GLU A 227 19.19 -2.14 -6.70
C GLU A 227 19.47 -2.38 -8.19
N LYS A 228 20.75 -2.33 -8.59
CA LYS A 228 21.17 -2.50 -10.00
C LYS A 228 20.62 -3.79 -10.63
N ASP A 229 20.66 -4.89 -9.89
CA ASP A 229 20.26 -6.22 -10.38
C ASP A 229 18.73 -6.36 -10.60
N LYS A 230 17.94 -5.36 -10.19
CA LYS A 230 16.47 -5.36 -10.29
C LYS A 230 15.92 -4.25 -11.19
N ILE A 231 16.77 -3.52 -11.91
CA ILE A 231 16.31 -2.43 -12.79
C ILE A 231 15.40 -2.96 -13.91
N GLU A 232 15.78 -4.06 -14.57
CA GLU A 232 14.96 -4.66 -15.64
C GLU A 232 13.57 -5.08 -15.13
N LYS A 233 13.52 -5.69 -13.94
CA LYS A 233 12.24 -6.02 -13.26
C LYS A 233 11.42 -4.77 -12.94
N THR A 234 12.08 -3.68 -12.55
CA THR A 234 11.43 -2.40 -12.28
C THR A 234 10.80 -1.83 -13.56
N ILE A 235 11.50 -1.92 -14.70
CA ILE A 235 10.98 -1.51 -16.01
C ILE A 235 9.74 -2.35 -16.39
N ASP A 236 9.78 -3.66 -16.19
CA ASP A 236 8.65 -4.54 -16.49
C ASP A 236 7.44 -4.28 -15.59
N LEU A 237 7.67 -4.01 -14.30
CA LEU A 237 6.61 -3.60 -13.38
C LEU A 237 6.02 -2.24 -13.79
N ALA A 238 6.84 -1.27 -14.19
CA ALA A 238 6.38 0.03 -14.66
C ALA A 238 5.53 -0.09 -15.94
N ARG A 239 5.96 -0.91 -16.91
CA ARG A 239 5.17 -1.24 -18.11
C ARG A 239 3.86 -1.94 -17.74
N THR A 240 3.88 -2.83 -16.76
CA THR A 240 2.67 -3.51 -16.27
C THR A 240 1.70 -2.50 -15.62
N ALA A 241 2.21 -1.54 -14.84
CA ALA A 241 1.39 -0.47 -14.28
C ALA A 241 0.75 0.40 -15.39
N LEU A 242 1.48 0.71 -16.47
CA LEU A 242 0.95 1.46 -17.61
C LEU A 242 -0.10 0.68 -18.41
N ARG A 243 0.00 -0.66 -18.49
CA ARG A 243 -1.07 -1.51 -19.06
C ARG A 243 -2.37 -1.38 -18.25
N TRP A 244 -2.24 -1.27 -16.92
CA TRP A 244 -3.39 -1.00 -16.06
C TRP A 244 -3.91 0.42 -16.23
N ASN A 245 -3.07 1.44 -16.21
CA ASN A 245 -3.50 2.81 -16.51
C ASN A 245 -2.43 3.55 -17.31
N GLY A 246 -2.71 3.75 -18.61
CA GLY A 246 -1.79 4.41 -19.54
C GLY A 246 -1.55 5.90 -19.26
N HIS A 247 -2.36 6.52 -18.40
CA HIS A 247 -2.23 7.92 -17.98
C HIS A 247 -1.74 8.06 -16.54
N SER A 248 -1.35 6.96 -15.87
CA SER A 248 -0.78 7.07 -14.52
C SER A 248 0.58 7.74 -14.62
N ALA A 249 0.64 8.97 -14.14
CA ALA A 249 1.83 9.78 -14.13
C ALA A 249 2.91 9.16 -13.23
N ARG A 250 2.52 8.52 -12.12
CA ARG A 250 3.46 7.75 -11.29
C ARG A 250 4.14 6.62 -12.04
N ALA A 251 3.39 5.88 -12.85
CA ALA A 251 3.94 4.78 -13.64
C ALA A 251 4.85 5.28 -14.77
N MET A 252 4.49 6.40 -15.42
CA MET A 252 5.34 7.05 -16.42
C MET A 252 6.66 7.54 -15.81
N ILE A 253 6.62 8.22 -14.67
CA ILE A 253 7.83 8.69 -13.98
C ILE A 253 8.68 7.52 -13.53
N LEU A 254 8.09 6.45 -12.99
CA LEU A 254 8.86 5.28 -12.60
C LEU A 254 9.59 4.66 -13.80
N LEU A 255 8.92 4.53 -14.95
CA LEU A 255 9.55 4.03 -16.17
C LEU A 255 10.70 4.94 -16.61
N TRP A 256 10.48 6.26 -16.56
CA TRP A 256 11.49 7.27 -16.84
C TRP A 256 12.69 7.16 -15.87
N GLN A 257 12.47 6.99 -14.57
CA GLN A 257 13.52 6.80 -13.57
C GLN A 257 14.31 5.51 -13.81
N ALA A 258 13.62 4.40 -14.05
CA ALA A 258 14.26 3.09 -14.22
C ALA A 258 15.11 3.04 -15.50
N THR A 259 14.59 3.55 -16.62
CA THR A 259 15.33 3.62 -17.90
C THR A 259 16.52 4.57 -17.83
N THR A 260 16.37 5.70 -17.13
CA THR A 260 17.47 6.61 -16.86
C THR A 260 18.55 5.89 -16.06
N GLN A 261 18.18 5.25 -14.95
CA GLN A 261 19.13 4.57 -14.08
C GLN A 261 19.86 3.41 -14.79
N ASP A 262 19.15 2.61 -15.58
CA ASP A 262 19.74 1.53 -16.37
C ASP A 262 20.85 2.05 -17.29
N PHE A 263 20.57 3.16 -17.96
CA PHE A 263 21.54 3.83 -18.81
C PHE A 263 22.76 4.32 -18.01
N TRP A 264 22.53 4.94 -16.85
CA TRP A 264 23.62 5.42 -15.99
C TRP A 264 24.48 4.29 -15.41
N SER A 265 23.90 3.12 -15.10
CA SER A 265 24.62 2.00 -14.51
C SER A 265 25.38 1.16 -15.52
N ASN A 266 24.84 0.99 -16.73
CA ASN A 266 25.38 0.06 -17.73
C ASN A 266 26.31 0.75 -18.73
N SER A 267 26.29 2.07 -18.78
CA SER A 267 27.12 2.83 -19.72
C SER A 267 28.55 2.99 -19.21
N SER A 268 29.49 2.29 -19.86
CA SER A 268 30.92 2.61 -19.85
C SER A 268 31.26 3.84 -20.71
N ALA A 269 30.24 4.51 -21.25
CA ALA A 269 30.45 5.62 -22.16
C ALA A 269 31.04 6.84 -21.45
N ASP A 270 31.79 7.60 -22.24
CA ASP A 270 32.29 8.93 -21.90
C ASP A 270 31.20 9.79 -21.26
N MET A 271 31.60 10.62 -20.29
CA MET A 271 30.71 11.49 -19.52
C MET A 271 29.87 12.37 -20.44
N LYS A 272 30.42 12.82 -21.58
CA LYS A 272 29.69 13.54 -22.62
C LYS A 272 28.43 12.81 -23.08
N THR A 273 28.51 11.50 -23.31
CA THR A 273 27.39 10.66 -23.72
C THR A 273 26.34 10.53 -22.61
N LYS A 274 26.78 10.50 -21.35
CA LYS A 274 25.86 10.51 -20.19
C LYS A 274 25.08 11.80 -20.08
N TRP A 275 25.72 12.95 -20.34
CA TRP A 275 25.04 14.24 -20.40
C TRP A 275 24.05 14.34 -21.57
N MET A 276 24.43 13.91 -22.77
CA MET A 276 23.53 13.93 -23.95
C MET A 276 22.31 13.02 -23.72
N ALA A 277 22.52 11.83 -23.15
CA ALA A 277 21.42 10.95 -22.80
C ALA A 277 20.52 11.57 -21.73
N PHE A 278 21.07 12.29 -20.75
CA PHE A 278 20.26 12.99 -19.75
C PHE A 278 19.41 14.11 -20.39
N ALA A 279 19.93 14.82 -21.39
CA ALA A 279 19.14 15.79 -22.15
C ALA A 279 17.94 15.13 -22.85
N ALA A 280 18.16 13.99 -23.53
CA ALA A 280 17.08 13.21 -24.16
C ALA A 280 16.06 12.67 -23.12
N VAL A 281 16.54 12.31 -21.93
CA VAL A 281 15.70 11.90 -20.80
C VAL A 281 14.80 13.05 -20.33
N LEU A 282 15.27 14.30 -20.32
CA LEU A 282 14.41 15.45 -19.99
C LEU A 282 13.33 15.71 -21.04
N GLU A 283 13.61 15.43 -22.33
CA GLU A 283 12.60 15.50 -23.39
C GLU A 283 11.46 14.50 -23.13
N ALA A 284 11.79 13.27 -22.74
CA ALA A 284 10.79 12.27 -22.34
C ALA A 284 9.97 12.73 -21.14
N LEU A 285 10.59 13.40 -20.16
CA LEU A 285 9.86 13.97 -19.01
C LEU A 285 8.89 15.07 -19.43
N ASN A 286 9.25 15.88 -20.41
CA ASN A 286 8.37 16.90 -20.96
C ASN A 286 7.12 16.30 -21.64
N GLU A 287 7.25 15.17 -22.35
CA GLU A 287 6.09 14.44 -22.87
C GLU A 287 5.18 13.88 -21.76
N ILE A 288 5.74 13.50 -20.61
CA ILE A 288 4.96 13.13 -19.43
C ILE A 288 4.16 14.33 -18.91
N TYR A 289 4.75 15.53 -18.89
CA TYR A 289 4.03 16.75 -18.47
C TYR A 289 2.94 17.18 -19.47
N LYS A 290 3.10 16.91 -20.77
CA LYS A 290 2.03 17.13 -21.76
C LYS A 290 0.87 16.17 -21.58
N SER A 291 1.17 14.89 -21.34
CA SER A 291 0.17 13.82 -21.26
C SER A 291 -0.49 13.67 -19.89
N SER A 292 0.07 14.27 -18.83
CA SER A 292 -0.42 14.10 -17.46
C SER A 292 -0.48 15.41 -16.66
N LYS A 293 -1.41 15.49 -15.71
CA LYS A 293 -1.61 16.68 -14.83
C LYS A 293 -0.76 16.62 -13.56
N ILE A 294 0.43 16.06 -13.67
CA ILE A 294 1.28 15.77 -12.51
C ILE A 294 1.92 17.03 -11.91
N SER A 295 2.19 16.97 -10.60
CA SER A 295 3.00 17.97 -9.91
C SER A 295 4.45 17.93 -10.37
N PRO A 296 5.08 19.08 -10.68
CA PRO A 296 6.52 19.13 -10.98
C PRO A 296 7.39 18.67 -9.79
N ALA A 297 6.88 18.77 -8.56
CA ALA A 297 7.60 18.29 -7.37
C ALA A 297 7.73 16.75 -7.31
N ALA A 298 6.95 16.00 -8.10
CA ALA A 298 6.98 14.54 -8.07
C ALA A 298 8.33 13.95 -8.51
N VAL A 299 9.03 14.65 -9.40
CA VAL A 299 10.31 14.20 -9.98
C VAL A 299 11.52 14.85 -9.28
N ALA A 300 11.29 15.90 -8.51
CA ALA A 300 12.32 16.74 -7.90
C ALA A 300 13.37 15.95 -7.12
N LYS A 301 12.95 14.94 -6.33
CA LYS A 301 13.89 14.12 -5.54
C LYS A 301 14.87 13.35 -6.43
N TYR A 302 14.38 12.72 -7.49
CA TYR A 302 15.22 11.94 -8.38
C TYR A 302 16.11 12.83 -9.26
N LEU A 303 15.59 13.97 -9.71
CA LEU A 303 16.39 14.99 -10.39
C LEU A 303 17.53 15.50 -9.49
N ALA A 304 17.25 15.76 -8.21
CA ALA A 304 18.27 16.15 -7.24
C ALA A 304 19.37 15.10 -7.13
N GLU A 305 19.02 13.82 -7.04
CA GLU A 305 20.00 12.72 -6.99
C GLU A 305 20.88 12.65 -8.25
N ILE A 306 20.31 12.85 -9.45
CA ILE A 306 21.08 12.89 -10.70
C ILE A 306 22.00 14.11 -10.74
N ILE A 307 21.47 15.30 -10.45
CA ILE A 307 22.23 16.55 -10.42
C ILE A 307 23.42 16.43 -9.46
N LEU A 308 23.19 15.84 -8.28
CA LEU A 308 24.24 15.62 -7.30
C LEU A 308 25.34 14.69 -7.85
N LYS A 309 24.95 13.54 -8.43
CA LYS A 309 25.89 12.60 -9.09
C LYS A 309 26.70 13.29 -10.17
N MET A 310 26.05 14.09 -11.02
CA MET A 310 26.70 14.85 -12.08
C MET A 310 27.71 15.87 -11.53
N SER A 311 27.37 16.55 -10.43
CA SER A 311 28.22 17.59 -9.82
C SER A 311 29.51 17.03 -9.18
N GLN A 312 29.56 15.73 -8.89
CA GLN A 312 30.73 15.06 -8.32
C GLN A 312 31.78 14.71 -9.38
N GLU A 313 31.41 14.70 -10.66
CA GLU A 313 32.28 14.32 -11.77
C GLU A 313 33.13 15.50 -12.24
N LYS A 314 34.47 15.31 -12.32
CA LYS A 314 35.42 16.38 -12.67
C LYS A 314 35.44 16.73 -14.17
N GLU A 315 34.92 15.86 -15.03
CA GLU A 315 34.98 15.98 -16.50
C GLU A 315 33.85 16.85 -17.11
N VAL A 316 33.03 17.48 -16.27
CA VAL A 316 31.91 18.32 -16.73
C VAL A 316 32.40 19.62 -17.39
N ILE A 317 33.55 20.16 -16.93
CA ILE A 317 34.04 21.49 -17.32
C ILE A 317 34.47 21.56 -18.80
N PRO A 318 35.24 20.60 -19.37
CA PRO A 318 35.67 20.68 -20.77
C PRO A 318 34.53 20.51 -21.77
N SER A 319 33.46 19.81 -21.38
CA SER A 319 32.29 19.54 -22.23
C SER A 319 31.15 20.56 -22.05
N TYR A 320 31.32 21.55 -21.17
CA TYR A 320 30.30 22.51 -20.75
C TYR A 320 29.52 23.13 -21.92
N VAL A 321 30.21 23.65 -22.93
CA VAL A 321 29.57 24.34 -24.07
C VAL A 321 28.75 23.38 -24.93
N ILE A 322 29.25 22.17 -25.17
CA ILE A 322 28.57 21.17 -26.00
C ILE A 322 27.32 20.66 -25.27
N VAL A 323 27.46 20.35 -23.99
CA VAL A 323 26.36 19.91 -23.14
C VAL A 323 25.32 21.01 -23.02
N GLN A 324 25.73 22.26 -22.74
CA GLN A 324 24.81 23.39 -22.65
C GLN A 324 24.00 23.58 -23.94
N ASN A 325 24.59 23.39 -25.12
CA ASN A 325 23.88 23.49 -26.39
C ASN A 325 22.82 22.39 -26.56
N GLU A 326 23.08 21.17 -26.10
CA GLU A 326 22.09 20.08 -26.13
C GLU A 326 20.94 20.31 -25.13
N PHE A 327 21.24 20.76 -23.92
CA PHE A 327 20.17 21.14 -22.99
C PHE A 327 19.38 22.33 -23.53
N LYS A 328 20.04 23.31 -24.15
CA LYS A 328 19.36 24.43 -24.80
C LYS A 328 18.51 23.98 -26.00
N SER A 329 18.93 22.96 -26.74
CA SER A 329 18.16 22.41 -27.87
C SER A 329 16.90 21.67 -27.40
N VAL A 330 16.99 20.93 -26.29
CA VAL A 330 15.86 20.24 -25.65
C VAL A 330 14.92 21.21 -24.94
N LEU A 331 15.47 22.25 -24.31
CA LEU A 331 14.73 23.26 -23.52
C LEU A 331 14.31 24.49 -24.35
N GLN A 332 14.48 24.43 -25.69
CA GLN A 332 14.16 25.55 -26.59
C GLN A 332 12.68 25.95 -26.51
N LYS A 333 12.44 27.25 -26.26
CA LYS A 333 11.10 27.85 -26.08
C LYS A 333 10.18 27.63 -27.30
N ASP A 334 10.73 27.47 -28.50
CA ASP A 334 9.96 27.38 -29.75
C ASP A 334 9.38 25.99 -30.06
N LYS A 335 9.89 24.93 -29.41
CA LYS A 335 9.45 23.54 -29.64
C LYS A 335 8.50 23.00 -28.57
N LEU A 336 8.32 23.73 -27.47
CA LEU A 336 7.67 23.23 -26.28
C LEU A 336 6.34 23.94 -26.04
N GLU A 337 5.33 23.19 -25.58
CA GLU A 337 4.15 23.82 -25.00
C GLU A 337 4.56 24.57 -23.73
N ILE A 338 4.19 25.85 -23.66
CA ILE A 338 4.56 26.79 -22.58
C ILE A 338 4.31 26.19 -21.19
N ASN A 339 3.24 25.41 -21.02
CA ASN A 339 2.88 24.80 -19.73
C ASN A 339 3.79 23.62 -19.33
N ALA A 340 4.13 22.74 -20.27
CA ALA A 340 5.01 21.60 -20.00
C ALA A 340 6.44 22.07 -19.68
N GLN A 341 6.90 23.09 -20.39
CA GLN A 341 8.18 23.74 -20.12
C GLN A 341 8.20 24.39 -18.72
N LYS A 342 7.16 25.13 -18.33
CA LYS A 342 7.03 25.69 -16.98
C LYS A 342 7.11 24.60 -15.89
N PHE A 343 6.56 23.42 -16.15
CA PHE A 343 6.59 22.31 -15.19
C PHE A 343 7.98 21.66 -15.12
N LEU A 344 8.66 21.51 -16.25
CA LEU A 344 10.04 21.05 -16.28
C LEU A 344 10.95 21.99 -15.47
N TRP A 345 10.81 23.30 -15.69
CA TRP A 345 11.53 24.32 -14.92
C TRP A 345 11.22 24.28 -13.42
N ALA A 346 9.94 24.15 -13.06
CA ALA A 346 9.54 24.01 -11.67
C ALA A 346 10.11 22.74 -11.04
N SER A 347 10.28 21.65 -11.80
CA SER A 347 10.87 20.39 -11.32
C SER A 347 12.35 20.56 -10.97
N ILE A 348 13.09 21.26 -11.84
CA ILE A 348 14.50 21.61 -11.62
C ILE A 348 14.61 22.52 -10.40
N PHE A 349 13.75 23.53 -10.27
CA PHE A 349 13.69 24.41 -9.09
C PHE A 349 13.41 23.66 -7.78
N HIS A 350 12.45 22.74 -7.78
CA HIS A 350 12.20 21.94 -6.58
C HIS A 350 13.38 21.01 -6.27
N ALA A 351 14.08 20.49 -7.28
CA ALA A 351 15.28 19.69 -7.09
C ALA A 351 16.41 20.52 -6.44
N THR A 352 16.63 21.76 -6.89
CA THR A 352 17.64 22.64 -6.31
C THR A 352 17.32 23.04 -4.87
N LEU A 353 16.05 23.29 -4.54
CA LEU A 353 15.61 23.51 -3.16
C LEU A 353 15.89 22.31 -2.24
N LEU A 354 15.75 21.09 -2.74
CA LEU A 354 16.07 19.88 -1.98
C LEU A 354 17.58 19.73 -1.77
N LEU A 355 18.37 20.07 -2.80
CA LEU A 355 19.83 20.02 -2.74
C LEU A 355 20.40 21.06 -1.77
N GLU A 356 19.86 22.27 -1.71
CA GLU A 356 20.33 23.31 -0.76
C GLU A 356 20.36 22.80 0.69
N LYS A 357 19.41 21.94 1.07
CA LYS A 357 19.31 21.36 2.40
C LYS A 357 20.31 20.22 2.65
N SER A 358 20.98 19.70 1.63
CA SER A 358 21.87 18.55 1.77
C SER A 358 23.30 18.99 2.18
N PRO A 359 23.98 18.24 3.07
CA PRO A 359 25.37 18.55 3.43
C PRO A 359 26.35 18.28 2.28
N GLU A 360 25.94 17.51 1.26
CA GLU A 360 26.73 17.24 0.06
C GLU A 360 26.80 18.46 -0.86
N PHE A 361 25.77 19.32 -0.82
CA PHE A 361 25.70 20.59 -1.54
C PHE A 361 26.91 21.48 -1.27
N GLN A 362 27.28 21.63 0.01
CA GLN A 362 28.39 22.49 0.43
C GLN A 362 29.77 21.96 0.00
N LYS A 363 29.85 20.69 -0.42
CA LYS A 363 31.11 20.03 -0.79
C LYS A 363 31.32 19.97 -2.31
N SER A 364 30.27 20.15 -3.10
CA SER A 364 30.35 20.06 -4.55
C SER A 364 30.92 21.36 -5.14
N LYS A 365 31.99 21.24 -5.94
CA LYS A 365 32.64 22.39 -6.59
C LYS A 365 32.02 22.77 -7.93
N TYR A 366 31.23 21.88 -8.54
CA TYR A 366 30.73 22.04 -9.91
C TYR A 366 29.21 22.12 -10.00
N LEU A 367 28.52 22.18 -8.85
CA LEU A 367 27.07 22.19 -8.82
C LEU A 367 26.47 23.45 -9.49
N ASP A 368 27.09 24.61 -9.29
CA ASP A 368 26.68 25.87 -9.93
C ASP A 368 26.78 25.78 -11.45
N ASP A 369 27.80 25.10 -11.97
CA ASP A 369 27.98 24.89 -13.41
C ASP A 369 26.92 23.91 -13.96
N VAL A 370 26.62 22.83 -13.24
CA VAL A 370 25.54 21.89 -13.61
C VAL A 370 24.18 22.59 -13.66
N LEU A 371 23.90 23.47 -12.71
CA LEU A 371 22.64 24.20 -12.68
C LEU A 371 22.58 25.32 -13.70
N ALA A 372 23.71 25.95 -14.02
CA ALA A 372 23.82 26.89 -15.13
C ALA A 372 23.59 26.21 -16.49
N ILE A 373 24.03 24.95 -16.65
CA ILE A 373 23.71 24.11 -17.83
C ILE A 373 22.21 23.82 -17.89
N LEU A 374 21.60 23.53 -16.74
CA LEU A 374 20.21 23.11 -16.67
C LEU A 374 19.22 24.27 -16.72
N GLY A 375 19.56 25.52 -16.36
CA GLY A 375 18.51 26.51 -16.06
C GLY A 375 18.70 28.01 -16.10
N GLU A 376 19.57 28.51 -16.97
CA GLU A 376 19.74 29.95 -17.24
C GLU A 376 20.29 30.79 -16.05
N ASN A 377 21.38 31.47 -16.40
CA ASN A 377 22.20 32.40 -15.64
C ASN A 377 22.86 31.89 -14.34
N LYS A 378 24.16 32.17 -14.19
CA LYS A 378 24.99 31.75 -13.05
C LYS A 378 24.50 32.27 -11.68
N GLY A 379 23.50 33.16 -11.65
CA GLY A 379 22.91 33.73 -10.43
C GLY A 379 21.66 33.03 -9.90
N TYR A 380 21.12 32.02 -10.60
CA TYR A 380 19.86 31.37 -10.20
C TYR A 380 19.96 30.69 -8.84
N LEU A 381 21.03 29.96 -8.57
CA LEU A 381 21.24 29.31 -7.28
C LEU A 381 21.44 30.32 -6.13
N ALA A 382 22.16 31.42 -6.39
CA ALA A 382 22.29 32.51 -5.42
C ALA A 382 20.92 33.09 -5.04
N SER A 383 20.01 33.22 -6.01
CA SER A 383 18.64 33.68 -5.74
C SER A 383 17.84 32.72 -4.85
N ILE A 384 18.04 31.40 -5.01
CA ILE A 384 17.37 30.38 -4.18
C ILE A 384 17.90 30.40 -2.74
N VAL A 385 19.23 30.49 -2.58
CA VAL A 385 19.87 30.56 -1.25
C VAL A 385 19.39 31.80 -0.48
N GLN A 386 19.19 32.92 -1.18
CA GLN A 386 18.70 34.18 -0.59
C GLN A 386 17.20 34.17 -0.22
N LEU A 387 16.43 33.15 -0.61
CA LEU A 387 15.03 33.04 -0.22
C LEU A 387 14.90 32.88 1.31
N SER A 388 13.88 33.52 1.87
CA SER A 388 13.53 33.29 3.28
C SER A 388 13.05 31.86 3.52
N GLU A 389 13.24 31.33 4.73
CA GLU A 389 12.70 30.03 5.16
C GLU A 389 11.19 29.92 4.88
N ALA A 390 10.43 30.99 5.13
CA ALA A 390 9.00 31.04 4.85
C ALA A 390 8.68 30.86 3.35
N ALA A 391 9.46 31.49 2.46
CA ALA A 391 9.30 31.31 1.02
C ALA A 391 9.64 29.86 0.61
N LYS A 392 10.71 29.29 1.16
CA LYS A 392 11.12 27.89 0.90
C LYS A 392 10.04 26.89 1.32
N ILE A 393 9.44 27.10 2.50
CA ILE A 393 8.30 26.30 2.97
C ILE A 393 7.13 26.43 1.98
N GLY A 394 6.80 27.65 1.55
CA GLY A 394 5.74 27.89 0.57
C GLY A 394 5.94 27.12 -0.75
N TYR A 395 7.16 27.10 -1.29
CA TYR A 395 7.50 26.35 -2.51
C TYR A 395 7.49 24.82 -2.31
N LEU A 396 7.87 24.32 -1.13
CA LEU A 396 7.81 22.88 -0.85
C LEU A 396 6.41 22.39 -0.46
N SER A 397 5.49 23.32 -0.19
CA SER A 397 4.14 23.01 0.25
C SER A 397 3.20 22.71 -0.92
N HIS A 398 2.27 21.80 -0.67
CA HIS A 398 1.34 21.27 -1.64
C HIS A 398 -0.10 21.38 -1.16
N SER A 399 -1.02 21.57 -2.09
CA SER A 399 -2.45 21.49 -1.83
C SER A 399 -3.09 20.39 -2.68
N CYS A 400 -4.05 19.67 -2.11
CA CYS A 400 -4.84 18.71 -2.86
C CYS A 400 -5.88 19.46 -3.71
N ALA A 401 -5.83 19.30 -5.02
CA ALA A 401 -6.78 19.93 -5.95
C ALA A 401 -8.23 19.48 -5.76
N ARG A 402 -8.48 18.36 -5.05
CA ARG A 402 -9.83 17.85 -4.77
C ARG A 402 -10.44 18.36 -3.48
N CYS A 403 -9.68 18.40 -2.38
CA CYS A 403 -10.21 18.72 -1.05
C CYS A 403 -9.56 19.95 -0.38
N GLY A 404 -8.56 20.57 -1.01
CA GLY A 404 -7.85 21.72 -0.46
C GLY A 404 -6.91 21.41 0.71
N ALA A 405 -6.78 20.14 1.12
CA ALA A 405 -5.89 19.76 2.21
C ALA A 405 -4.43 20.14 1.90
N PHE A 406 -3.76 20.68 2.92
CA PHE A 406 -2.38 21.15 2.86
C PHE A 406 -1.40 20.05 3.26
N PHE A 407 -0.25 20.00 2.57
CA PHE A 407 0.84 19.08 2.84
C PHE A 407 2.18 19.82 2.77
N SER A 408 3.08 19.56 3.72
CA SER A 408 4.43 20.15 3.75
C SER A 408 5.40 19.49 2.75
N SER A 409 5.01 18.37 2.15
CA SER A 409 5.81 17.64 1.18
C SER A 409 4.90 16.97 0.14
N PHE A 410 5.49 16.65 -1.02
CA PHE A 410 4.77 15.95 -2.07
C PHE A 410 4.41 14.51 -1.63
N ALA A 411 3.19 14.10 -1.95
CA ALA A 411 2.73 12.74 -1.81
C ALA A 411 1.86 12.35 -3.01
N TRP A 412 1.99 11.09 -3.44
CA TRP A 412 1.18 10.54 -4.52
C TRP A 412 -0.31 10.44 -4.18
N LYS A 413 -0.62 10.24 -2.89
CA LYS A 413 -1.98 10.06 -2.37
C LYS A 413 -2.32 11.12 -1.33
N CYS A 414 -3.45 11.80 -1.50
CA CYS A 414 -3.98 12.68 -0.48
C CYS A 414 -4.48 11.87 0.73
N LEU A 415 -3.90 12.09 1.91
CA LEU A 415 -4.29 11.37 3.12
C LEU A 415 -5.70 11.73 3.62
N GLN A 416 -6.24 12.89 3.22
CA GLN A 416 -7.55 13.37 3.65
C GLN A 416 -8.69 12.76 2.81
N CYS A 417 -8.61 12.85 1.48
CA CYS A 417 -9.68 12.37 0.58
C CYS A 417 -9.33 11.08 -0.17
N ASN A 418 -8.16 10.49 0.09
CA ASN A 418 -7.67 9.24 -0.49
C ASN A 418 -7.58 9.23 -2.03
N THR A 419 -7.45 10.40 -2.67
CA THR A 419 -7.20 10.48 -4.11
C THR A 419 -5.73 10.47 -4.48
N GLU A 420 -5.43 9.69 -5.51
CA GLU A 420 -4.12 9.64 -6.15
C GLU A 420 -3.94 10.83 -7.12
N GLU A 421 -2.70 11.28 -7.32
CA GLU A 421 -2.28 12.26 -8.35
C GLU A 421 -3.02 13.61 -8.29
N THR A 422 -3.41 14.06 -7.09
CA THR A 422 -4.16 15.31 -6.90
C THR A 422 -3.39 16.44 -6.22
N LEU A 423 -2.20 16.16 -5.68
CA LEU A 423 -1.40 17.18 -5.01
C LEU A 423 -0.70 18.05 -6.05
N LYS A 424 -0.76 19.36 -5.85
CA LYS A 424 -0.07 20.37 -6.66
C LYS A 424 0.73 21.32 -5.76
N PRO A 425 1.84 21.90 -6.24
CA PRO A 425 2.54 22.93 -5.48
C PRO A 425 1.62 24.13 -5.25
N ILE A 426 1.71 24.74 -4.07
CA ILE A 426 0.92 25.93 -3.74
C ILE A 426 1.48 27.15 -4.47
N ILE A 427 2.80 27.25 -4.50
CA ILE A 427 3.52 28.31 -5.18
C ILE A 427 4.31 27.67 -6.32
N LEU A 428 4.02 28.10 -7.54
CA LEU A 428 4.86 27.79 -8.68
C LEU A 428 5.88 28.93 -8.88
N PRO A 429 7.16 28.61 -9.07
CA PRO A 429 8.15 29.62 -9.46
C PRO A 429 7.74 30.29 -10.78
N ASN A 430 7.86 31.61 -10.84
CA ASN A 430 7.56 32.38 -12.04
C ASN A 430 8.82 32.48 -12.93
N PHE A 431 8.77 31.87 -14.11
CA PHE A 431 9.85 31.87 -15.10
C PHE A 431 9.59 32.81 -16.29
N GLU A 432 8.60 33.71 -16.20
CA GLU A 432 8.26 34.63 -17.30
C GLU A 432 9.28 35.76 -17.50
N HIS A 433 10.33 35.83 -16.67
CA HIS A 433 11.37 36.87 -16.71
C HIS A 433 12.81 36.34 -16.83
N SER A 434 12.99 35.04 -17.10
CA SER A 434 14.30 34.44 -17.42
C SER A 434 14.56 34.38 -18.92
#